data_AF-A0A4Q5A9M1-F1
#
_entry.id   AF-A0A4Q5A9M1-F1
#
_cell.length_a   1.000
_cell.length_b   1.000
_cell.length_c   1.000
_cell.angle_alpha   90.00
_cell.angle_beta   90.00
_cell.angle_gamma   90.00
#
_symmetry.space_group_name_H-M   'P 1'
#
loop_
_entity.id
_entity.type
_entity.pdbx_description
1 polymer ?
#
loop_
_entity_poly.entity_id
_entity_poly.type
_entity_poly.pdbx_seq_one_letter_code
_entity_poly.pdbx_strand_id
1 'polypeptide(L)'
;MGWGVIGTRKGGAPLFFNRPVGSGGANAQFAEQSQLGDAGDNEWKSPEVKWVNKFRNAMEGNAECLRNCQAENCLMIERYKSDGSNANDGVVVVNMDGDKNLAGLDTTLDDGTYTDQVNGGTITVANKKITAGSVKSGKVSVFVNIGTAPTPDPGPTPAPDPTPDSTTTVYYPSTKFGADSTYLHWRFADGGTWTTAPGVKMTAACSGYVSYAIENPDGRSIEFVFTNGSGQWDNKNGVSGQNYTATGASVVVTDDSGNYGTAAPCTV
;
A
#
# COMPACT_ATOMS: atom_id res chain seq x y z
N MET A 1 15.56 -16.53 5.19
CA MET A 1 16.65 -15.53 5.12
C MET A 1 16.39 -14.43 4.11
N GLY A 2 16.32 -14.71 2.80
CA GLY A 2 16.14 -13.67 1.76
C GLY A 2 14.95 -12.74 2.00
N TRP A 3 13.81 -13.28 2.45
CA TRP A 3 12.62 -12.49 2.81
C TRP A 3 12.89 -11.48 3.93
N GLY A 4 13.67 -11.84 4.95
CA GLY A 4 14.05 -10.92 6.04
C GLY A 4 14.90 -9.73 5.57
N VAL A 5 15.51 -9.83 4.39
CA VAL A 5 16.23 -8.73 3.76
C VAL A 5 15.27 -7.86 2.96
N ILE A 6 14.63 -8.44 1.93
CA ILE A 6 13.82 -7.67 0.97
C ILE A 6 12.48 -7.18 1.55
N GLY A 7 11.87 -7.98 2.44
CA GLY A 7 10.61 -7.64 3.10
C GLY A 7 10.73 -6.42 4.02
N THR A 8 11.91 -6.21 4.59
CA THR A 8 12.18 -5.15 5.57
C THR A 8 12.48 -3.78 4.92
N ARG A 9 12.81 -3.77 3.62
CA ARG A 9 13.29 -2.56 2.94
C ARG A 9 12.27 -1.42 2.92
N LYS A 10 12.73 -0.17 3.00
CA LYS A 10 11.91 1.04 2.81
C LYS A 10 11.29 1.13 1.44
N GLY A 11 12.10 0.87 0.41
CA GLY A 11 11.66 0.93 -0.98
C GLY A 11 11.29 -0.44 -1.54
N GLY A 12 10.59 -0.41 -2.68
CA GLY A 12 10.20 -1.59 -3.45
C GLY A 12 8.91 -2.25 -2.95
N ALA A 13 8.33 -3.11 -3.77
CA ALA A 13 7.17 -3.94 -3.44
C ALA A 13 7.61 -5.42 -3.45
N PRO A 14 8.01 -5.99 -2.31
CA PRO A 14 8.51 -7.36 -2.28
C PRO A 14 7.36 -8.34 -2.52
N LEU A 15 7.58 -9.30 -3.42
CA LEU A 15 6.62 -10.35 -3.74
C LEU A 15 7.10 -11.68 -3.18
N PHE A 16 6.29 -12.32 -2.33
CA PHE A 16 6.60 -13.64 -1.80
C PHE A 16 6.09 -14.71 -2.77
N PHE A 17 6.98 -15.59 -3.22
CA PHE A 17 6.62 -16.72 -4.08
C PHE A 17 6.27 -17.94 -3.23
N ASN A 18 4.98 -18.27 -3.10
CA ASN A 18 4.55 -19.49 -2.43
C ASN A 18 4.79 -20.71 -3.33
N ARG A 19 5.66 -21.61 -2.88
CA ARG A 19 6.14 -22.73 -3.70
C ARG A 19 5.17 -23.91 -3.63
N PRO A 20 5.18 -24.83 -4.61
CA PRO A 20 4.48 -26.10 -4.50
C PRO A 20 4.89 -26.90 -3.26
N VAL A 21 3.98 -27.69 -2.70
CA VAL A 21 4.20 -28.50 -1.51
C VAL A 21 5.37 -29.47 -1.74
N GLY A 22 6.31 -29.53 -0.80
CA GLY A 22 7.47 -30.41 -0.84
C GLY A 22 8.59 -29.99 -1.82
N SER A 23 8.40 -28.92 -2.60
CA SER A 23 9.39 -28.48 -3.59
C SER A 23 10.58 -27.72 -2.97
N GLY A 24 11.75 -27.86 -3.60
CA GLY A 24 12.89 -26.98 -3.34
C GLY A 24 14.00 -27.43 -2.39
N GLY A 25 15.00 -26.56 -2.25
CA GLY A 25 16.24 -26.92 -1.55
C GLY A 25 16.95 -28.03 -2.32
N ALA A 26 17.12 -29.19 -1.70
CA ALA A 26 17.61 -30.39 -2.36
C ALA A 26 16.51 -31.22 -3.06
N ASN A 27 15.24 -30.84 -2.92
CA ASN A 27 14.11 -31.54 -3.53
C ASN A 27 13.84 -31.08 -4.97
N ALA A 28 13.11 -31.90 -5.72
CA ALA A 28 12.67 -31.58 -7.08
C ALA A 28 11.80 -30.31 -7.13
N GLN A 29 11.77 -29.66 -8.31
CA GLN A 29 10.91 -28.51 -8.57
C GLN A 29 9.43 -28.86 -8.44
N PHE A 30 9.05 -30.04 -8.89
CA PHE A 30 7.72 -30.63 -8.72
C PHE A 30 7.88 -31.94 -7.95
N ALA A 31 7.47 -31.93 -6.68
CA ALA A 31 7.53 -33.11 -5.82
C ALA A 31 6.29 -34.01 -5.95
N GLU A 32 5.34 -33.62 -6.81
CA GLU A 32 4.05 -34.30 -7.04
C GLU A 32 3.23 -34.52 -5.76
N GLN A 33 3.32 -33.60 -4.79
CA GLN A 33 2.55 -33.62 -3.54
C GLN A 33 1.35 -32.65 -3.55
N SER A 34 1.22 -31.82 -4.58
CA SER A 34 0.13 -30.88 -4.81
C SER A 34 -0.04 -30.64 -6.32
N GLN A 35 -1.21 -30.16 -6.74
CA GLN A 35 -1.51 -29.84 -8.14
C GLN A 35 -1.90 -28.36 -8.32
N LEU A 36 -2.02 -27.92 -9.58
CA LEU A 36 -2.50 -26.56 -9.88
C LEU A 36 -3.89 -26.34 -9.27
N GLY A 37 -4.06 -25.22 -8.58
CA GLY A 37 -5.27 -24.87 -7.83
C GLY A 37 -5.14 -25.14 -6.33
N ASP A 38 -4.25 -26.04 -5.90
CA ASP A 38 -3.98 -26.25 -4.48
C ASP A 38 -3.17 -25.10 -3.89
N ALA A 39 -3.30 -24.90 -2.58
CA ALA A 39 -2.37 -24.05 -1.85
C ALA A 39 -0.94 -24.62 -1.94
N GLY A 40 0.05 -23.73 -2.03
CA GLY A 40 1.45 -24.12 -1.93
C GLY A 40 1.84 -24.55 -0.51
N ASP A 41 3.14 -24.61 -0.26
CA ASP A 41 3.70 -24.90 1.06
C ASP A 41 3.27 -23.87 2.13
N ASN A 42 3.55 -24.15 3.39
CA ASN A 42 3.20 -23.27 4.50
C ASN A 42 4.28 -22.20 4.81
N GLU A 43 5.32 -22.04 3.98
CA GLU A 43 6.43 -21.12 4.29
C GLU A 43 5.93 -19.66 4.36
N TRP A 44 4.91 -19.31 3.57
CA TRP A 44 4.27 -17.99 3.62
C TRP A 44 3.58 -17.68 4.96
N LYS A 45 3.27 -18.71 5.76
CA LYS A 45 2.71 -18.59 7.12
C LYS A 45 3.76 -18.72 8.22
N SER A 46 5.04 -18.92 7.87
CA SER A 46 6.11 -19.05 8.86
C SER A 46 6.14 -17.83 9.79
N PRO A 47 6.51 -18.00 11.07
CA PRO A 47 6.66 -16.88 12.00
C PRO A 47 7.55 -15.76 11.44
N GLU A 48 8.63 -16.13 10.74
CA GLU A 48 9.57 -15.24 10.07
C GLU A 48 8.86 -14.38 9.01
N VAL A 49 8.16 -15.01 8.06
CA VAL A 49 7.46 -14.27 6.99
C VAL A 49 6.37 -13.38 7.57
N LYS A 50 5.58 -13.91 8.50
CA LYS A 50 4.50 -13.17 9.17
C LYS A 50 5.03 -11.91 9.86
N TRP A 51 6.09 -12.02 10.65
CA TRP A 51 6.59 -10.89 11.42
C TRP A 51 7.40 -9.90 10.59
N VAL A 52 8.09 -10.35 9.55
CA VAL A 52 8.69 -9.43 8.56
C VAL A 52 7.59 -8.62 7.85
N ASN A 53 6.45 -9.23 7.50
CA ASN A 53 5.33 -8.51 6.89
C ASN A 53 4.71 -7.49 7.85
N LYS A 54 4.48 -7.88 9.10
CA LYS A 54 3.98 -6.96 10.14
C LYS A 54 4.94 -5.80 10.38
N PHE A 55 6.24 -6.11 10.48
CA PHE A 55 7.30 -5.12 10.61
C PHE A 55 7.24 -4.13 9.45
N ARG A 56 7.22 -4.62 8.21
CA ARG A 56 7.15 -3.78 7.01
C ARG A 56 5.99 -2.78 7.08
N ASN A 57 4.79 -3.27 7.36
CA ASN A 57 3.58 -2.45 7.39
C ASN A 57 3.62 -1.40 8.50
N ALA A 58 4.11 -1.79 9.69
CA ALA A 58 4.22 -0.86 10.82
C ALA A 58 5.27 0.24 10.60
N MET A 59 6.24 -0.01 9.72
CA MET A 59 7.37 0.87 9.46
C MET A 59 7.19 1.71 8.18
N GLU A 60 5.98 1.78 7.62
CA GLU A 60 5.71 2.57 6.43
C GLU A 60 6.06 4.06 6.64
N GLY A 61 6.71 4.67 5.65
CA GLY A 61 7.23 6.04 5.76
C GLY A 61 8.49 6.22 6.62
N ASN A 62 8.89 5.24 7.44
CA ASN A 62 10.08 5.37 8.29
C ASN A 62 11.39 5.42 7.50
N ALA A 63 12.41 6.03 8.10
CA ALA A 63 13.78 5.99 7.59
C ALA A 63 14.34 4.55 7.61
N GLU A 64 15.50 4.35 6.95
CA GLU A 64 16.14 3.04 6.83
C GLU A 64 17.65 3.16 7.09
N CYS A 65 18.20 2.21 7.85
CA CYS A 65 19.65 2.02 8.00
C CYS A 65 20.00 0.53 7.81
N LEU A 66 20.97 0.22 6.96
CA LEU A 66 21.51 -1.13 6.77
C LEU A 66 22.95 -1.17 7.22
N ARG A 67 23.30 -2.20 7.98
CA ARG A 67 24.70 -2.49 8.34
C ARG A 67 24.89 -3.94 8.72
N ASN A 68 26.12 -4.41 8.62
CA ASN A 68 26.47 -5.73 9.14
C ASN A 68 26.53 -5.75 10.68
N CYS A 69 26.04 -6.82 11.30
CA CYS A 69 26.18 -7.08 12.74
C CYS A 69 27.44 -7.90 13.01
N GLN A 70 28.53 -7.22 13.37
CA GLN A 70 29.85 -7.78 13.70
C GLN A 70 30.62 -8.41 12.52
N ALA A 71 29.97 -9.17 11.64
CA ALA A 71 30.59 -9.89 10.53
C ALA A 71 29.75 -9.80 9.25
N GLU A 72 30.36 -10.10 8.09
CA GLU A 72 29.73 -10.01 6.76
C GLU A 72 28.52 -10.93 6.59
N ASN A 73 28.42 -11.97 7.41
CA ASN A 73 27.35 -12.96 7.36
C ASN A 73 26.13 -12.62 8.25
N CYS A 74 26.09 -11.42 8.84
CA CYS A 74 24.99 -10.95 9.67
C CYS A 74 24.60 -9.54 9.20
N LEU A 75 23.34 -9.35 8.83
CA LEU A 75 22.81 -8.07 8.37
C LEU A 75 21.73 -7.56 9.34
N MET A 76 21.83 -6.30 9.74
CA MET A 76 20.80 -5.54 10.45
C MET A 76 20.17 -4.54 9.50
N ILE A 77 18.84 -4.49 9.51
CA ILE A 77 18.04 -3.53 8.75
C ILE A 77 17.11 -2.84 9.73
N GLU A 78 17.40 -1.59 10.02
CA GLU A 78 16.64 -0.76 10.96
C GLU A 78 15.65 0.11 10.20
N ARG A 79 14.45 0.24 10.74
CA ARG A 79 13.46 1.21 10.32
C ARG A 79 13.05 2.02 11.53
N TYR A 80 13.10 3.34 11.40
CA TYR A 80 13.01 4.21 12.58
C TYR A 80 12.46 5.61 12.28
N LYS A 81 12.00 6.26 13.35
CA LYS A 81 11.85 7.71 13.51
C LYS A 81 12.71 8.16 14.69
N SER A 82 13.16 9.40 14.70
CA SER A 82 13.93 9.95 15.83
C SER A 82 13.03 10.89 16.62
N ASP A 83 12.01 10.32 17.27
CA ASP A 83 10.98 11.05 18.00
C ASP A 83 10.94 10.73 19.50
N GLY A 84 11.84 9.85 19.96
CA GLY A 84 11.94 9.40 21.34
C GLY A 84 11.01 8.25 21.69
N SER A 85 10.33 7.64 20.71
CA SER A 85 9.36 6.56 20.92
C SER A 85 9.81 5.26 20.24
N ASN A 86 10.10 4.25 21.05
CA ASN A 86 10.44 2.92 20.52
C ASN A 86 9.25 2.13 19.92
N ALA A 87 8.03 2.68 19.95
CA ALA A 87 6.83 2.00 19.47
C ALA A 87 6.70 1.99 17.94
N ASN A 88 7.39 2.91 17.26
CA ASN A 88 7.39 3.05 15.81
C ASN A 88 8.77 2.74 15.19
N ASP A 89 9.60 2.05 15.95
CA ASP A 89 10.98 1.69 15.60
C ASP A 89 11.15 0.18 15.62
N GLY A 90 12.13 -0.32 14.86
CA GLY A 90 12.62 -1.66 15.07
C GLY A 90 13.70 -2.09 14.10
N VAL A 91 14.20 -3.30 14.32
CA VAL A 91 15.27 -3.89 13.53
C VAL A 91 14.98 -5.34 13.20
N VAL A 92 15.20 -5.70 11.93
CA VAL A 92 15.28 -7.09 11.49
C VAL A 92 16.74 -7.47 11.36
N VAL A 93 17.12 -8.59 11.99
CA VAL A 93 18.47 -9.14 11.93
C VAL A 93 18.42 -10.46 11.17
N VAL A 94 19.16 -10.53 10.08
CA VAL A 94 19.32 -11.74 9.25
C VAL A 94 20.73 -12.29 9.53
N ASN A 95 20.82 -13.28 10.41
CA ASN A 95 22.09 -13.89 10.81
C ASN A 95 22.30 -15.24 10.13
N MET A 96 23.21 -15.30 9.15
CA MET A 96 23.39 -16.49 8.32
C MET A 96 24.16 -17.60 9.02
N ASP A 97 25.15 -17.28 9.87
CA ASP A 97 25.90 -18.29 10.61
C ASP A 97 26.59 -17.72 11.87
N GLY A 98 26.78 -18.58 12.88
CA GLY A 98 27.30 -18.32 14.21
C GLY A 98 26.41 -17.39 15.04
N ASP A 99 26.21 -17.71 16.32
CA ASP A 99 25.52 -16.80 17.24
C ASP A 99 26.25 -15.44 17.30
N LYS A 100 25.49 -14.34 17.41
CA LYS A 100 26.03 -12.97 17.46
C LYS A 100 25.52 -12.24 18.69
N ASN A 101 26.43 -11.64 19.44
CA ASN A 101 26.08 -10.69 20.49
C ASN A 101 25.92 -9.30 19.85
N LEU A 102 24.81 -8.62 20.09
CA LEU A 102 24.57 -7.30 19.49
C LEU A 102 24.99 -6.15 20.41
N ALA A 103 25.35 -6.44 21.66
CA ALA A 103 25.80 -5.42 22.60
C ALA A 103 27.05 -4.68 22.08
N GLY A 104 27.05 -3.36 22.25
CA GLY A 104 28.10 -2.44 21.82
C GLY A 104 27.87 -1.82 20.45
N LEU A 105 27.02 -2.41 19.60
CA LEU A 105 26.73 -1.90 18.26
C LEU A 105 25.97 -0.57 18.33
N ASP A 106 26.38 0.39 17.49
CA ASP A 106 25.61 1.62 17.29
C ASP A 106 24.26 1.31 16.66
N THR A 107 23.24 2.12 16.94
CA THR A 107 21.90 1.98 16.41
C THR A 107 21.19 3.31 16.20
N THR A 108 20.28 3.35 15.22
CA THR A 108 19.43 4.53 14.99
C THR A 108 18.14 4.48 15.79
N LEU A 109 17.81 3.33 16.37
CA LEU A 109 16.62 3.10 17.17
C LEU A 109 16.57 4.03 18.40
N ASP A 110 15.37 4.43 18.79
CA ASP A 110 15.11 5.10 20.05
C ASP A 110 15.31 4.18 21.26
N ASP A 111 15.44 4.78 22.43
CA ASP A 111 15.82 4.05 23.64
C ASP A 111 14.69 3.12 24.12
N GLY A 112 15.08 1.98 24.66
CA GLY A 112 14.20 1.01 25.29
C GLY A 112 14.48 -0.44 24.90
N THR A 113 13.56 -1.32 25.25
CA THR A 113 13.72 -2.77 25.07
C THR A 113 12.83 -3.25 23.95
N TYR A 114 13.41 -3.89 22.94
CA TYR A 114 12.70 -4.44 21.79
C TYR A 114 12.66 -5.96 21.89
N THR A 115 11.49 -6.56 21.64
CA THR A 115 11.29 -8.02 21.72
C THR A 115 11.42 -8.68 20.35
N ASP A 116 12.16 -9.78 20.24
CA ASP A 116 12.17 -10.62 19.03
C ASP A 116 10.86 -11.39 18.93
N GLN A 117 10.03 -10.99 17.98
CA GLN A 117 8.71 -11.56 17.78
C GLN A 117 8.73 -12.93 17.09
N VAL A 118 9.87 -13.35 16.53
CA VAL A 118 10.04 -14.62 15.83
C VAL A 118 10.59 -15.70 16.75
N ASN A 119 11.75 -15.43 17.39
CA ASN A 119 12.47 -16.44 18.16
C ASN A 119 12.39 -16.23 19.69
N GLY A 120 11.80 -15.10 20.14
CA GLY A 120 11.84 -14.68 21.52
C GLY A 120 13.18 -14.07 21.95
N GLY A 121 13.21 -13.52 23.16
CA GLY A 121 14.34 -12.73 23.66
C GLY A 121 14.21 -11.24 23.33
N THR A 122 15.21 -10.45 23.72
CA THR A 122 15.17 -9.00 23.58
C THR A 122 16.53 -8.42 23.20
N ILE A 123 16.50 -7.21 22.63
CA ILE A 123 17.62 -6.27 22.68
C ILE A 123 17.22 -5.07 23.55
N THR A 124 18.20 -4.44 24.18
CA THR A 124 18.01 -3.17 24.89
C THR A 124 18.87 -2.10 24.23
N VAL A 125 18.27 -0.94 24.00
CA VAL A 125 18.89 0.24 23.39
C VAL A 125 18.93 1.36 24.41
N ALA A 126 20.09 1.98 24.55
CA ALA A 126 20.25 3.20 25.32
C ALA A 126 21.28 4.10 24.64
N ASN A 127 21.00 5.39 24.54
CA ASN A 127 21.88 6.38 23.94
C ASN A 127 22.39 5.97 22.54
N LYS A 128 21.48 5.53 21.66
CA LYS A 128 21.80 5.11 20.28
C LYS A 128 22.82 3.96 20.20
N LYS A 129 22.87 3.12 21.23
CA LYS A 129 23.69 1.91 21.26
C LYS A 129 22.88 0.74 21.80
N ILE A 130 23.05 -0.43 21.19
CA ILE A 130 22.51 -1.69 21.74
C ILE A 130 23.38 -2.06 22.94
N THR A 131 22.80 -2.14 24.13
CA THR A 131 23.51 -2.43 25.38
C THR A 131 23.44 -3.91 25.78
N ALA A 132 22.41 -4.63 25.32
CA ALA A 132 22.24 -6.05 25.58
C ALA A 132 21.44 -6.73 24.46
N GLY A 133 21.62 -8.05 24.32
CA GLY A 133 20.86 -8.91 23.43
C GLY A 133 21.73 -9.67 22.42
N SER A 134 21.18 -10.75 21.86
CA SER A 134 21.89 -11.62 20.93
C SER A 134 20.93 -12.24 19.92
N VAL A 135 21.47 -12.72 18.81
CA VAL A 135 20.73 -13.45 17.78
C VAL A 135 21.39 -14.80 17.50
N LYS A 136 20.56 -15.79 17.18
CA LYS A 136 21.00 -17.16 16.92
C LYS A 136 21.48 -17.37 15.49
N SER A 137 22.39 -18.32 15.31
CA SER A 137 22.87 -18.75 13.98
C SER A 137 21.72 -19.23 13.10
N GLY A 138 21.74 -18.88 11.81
CA GLY A 138 20.79 -19.35 10.81
C GLY A 138 19.36 -18.85 11.01
N LYS A 139 19.17 -17.71 11.68
CA LYS A 139 17.85 -17.17 12.04
C LYS A 139 17.61 -15.77 11.50
N VAL A 140 16.33 -15.46 11.33
CA VAL A 140 15.83 -14.10 11.19
C VAL A 140 15.18 -13.71 12.51
N SER A 141 15.66 -12.63 13.13
CA SER A 141 15.08 -12.04 14.34
C SER A 141 14.40 -10.72 13.99
N VAL A 142 13.21 -10.47 14.55
CA VAL A 142 12.43 -9.25 14.29
C VAL A 142 12.17 -8.55 15.62
N PHE A 143 13.02 -7.59 15.96
CA PHE A 143 12.94 -6.82 17.20
C PHE A 143 12.06 -5.59 17.01
N VAL A 144 10.86 -5.60 17.60
CA VAL A 144 9.87 -4.53 17.43
C VAL A 144 8.88 -4.51 18.60
N ASN A 145 8.38 -3.31 18.93
CA ASN A 145 7.38 -3.08 19.98
C ASN A 145 6.04 -2.57 19.41
N ILE A 146 5.65 -3.09 18.26
CA ILE A 146 4.31 -2.82 17.72
C ILE A 146 3.32 -3.47 18.68
N GLY A 147 2.51 -2.65 19.36
CA GLY A 147 1.47 -3.15 20.26
C GLY A 147 0.60 -4.16 19.51
N THR A 148 -0.06 -5.08 20.22
CA THR A 148 -1.09 -5.96 19.64
C THR A 148 -2.33 -5.20 19.17
N ALA A 149 -2.25 -3.87 19.02
CA ALA A 149 -3.19 -3.12 18.22
C ALA A 149 -3.41 -3.96 16.97
N PRO A 150 -4.67 -4.32 16.66
CA PRO A 150 -4.92 -5.00 15.41
C PRO A 150 -4.20 -4.12 14.39
N THR A 151 -3.32 -4.75 13.61
CA THR A 151 -3.18 -4.27 12.24
C THR A 151 -4.59 -3.85 11.86
N PRO A 152 -4.86 -2.63 11.33
CA PRO A 152 -5.96 -2.55 10.40
C PRO A 152 -5.76 -3.80 9.58
N ASP A 153 -6.74 -4.71 9.63
CA ASP A 153 -6.74 -5.85 8.74
C ASP A 153 -6.22 -5.25 7.42
N PRO A 154 -5.25 -5.83 6.71
CA PRO A 154 -5.21 -5.53 5.29
C PRO A 154 -6.59 -5.99 4.84
N GLY A 155 -7.59 -5.11 4.98
CA GLY A 155 -8.95 -5.29 4.51
C GLY A 155 -8.70 -5.78 3.12
N PRO A 156 -9.21 -6.98 2.84
CA PRO A 156 -8.60 -7.98 1.98
C PRO A 156 -7.81 -7.27 0.92
N THR A 157 -6.48 -7.49 0.86
CA THR A 157 -5.65 -7.06 -0.31
C THR A 157 -6.59 -7.10 -1.49
N PRO A 158 -6.97 -5.98 -2.12
CA PRO A 158 -8.01 -6.05 -3.13
C PRO A 158 -7.52 -7.15 -4.06
N ALA A 159 -8.26 -8.27 -4.10
CA ALA A 159 -8.21 -9.12 -5.28
C ALA A 159 -8.28 -8.12 -6.42
N PRO A 160 -7.43 -8.22 -7.48
CA PRO A 160 -7.37 -7.21 -8.54
C PRO A 160 -8.79 -6.75 -8.77
N ASP A 161 -9.07 -5.49 -8.36
CA ASP A 161 -10.41 -5.07 -7.95
C ASP A 161 -11.39 -5.72 -8.91
N PRO A 162 -12.29 -6.64 -8.47
CA PRO A 162 -13.16 -7.32 -9.42
C PRO A 162 -13.81 -6.19 -10.17
N THR A 163 -13.42 -6.04 -11.45
CA THR A 163 -13.75 -4.87 -12.28
C THR A 163 -15.14 -4.46 -11.88
N PRO A 164 -15.34 -3.31 -11.20
CA PRO A 164 -16.58 -3.05 -10.47
C PRO A 164 -17.73 -3.41 -11.39
N ASP A 165 -18.60 -4.34 -10.98
CA ASP A 165 -19.59 -4.96 -11.88
C ASP A 165 -20.45 -3.90 -12.60
N SER A 166 -20.44 -2.65 -12.09
CA SER A 166 -20.70 -1.46 -12.89
C SER A 166 -19.95 -0.21 -12.38
N THR A 167 -19.57 0.67 -13.32
CA THR A 167 -19.03 2.02 -13.06
C THR A 167 -19.93 3.07 -13.71
N THR A 168 -19.88 4.30 -13.21
CA THR A 168 -20.35 5.49 -13.92
C THR A 168 -19.16 6.25 -14.47
N THR A 169 -18.95 6.19 -15.79
CA THR A 169 -17.87 6.93 -16.44
C THR A 169 -18.36 8.31 -16.88
N VAL A 170 -17.75 9.35 -16.31
CA VAL A 170 -18.05 10.75 -16.65
C VAL A 170 -17.05 11.23 -17.70
N TYR A 171 -17.54 11.69 -18.84
CA TYR A 171 -16.75 12.26 -19.93
C TYR A 171 -16.97 13.78 -20.01
N TYR A 172 -15.88 14.52 -20.16
CA TYR A 172 -15.88 15.98 -20.24
C TYR A 172 -15.04 16.48 -21.42
N PRO A 173 -15.46 17.54 -22.15
CA PRO A 173 -14.72 18.06 -23.29
C PRO A 173 -13.37 18.61 -22.86
N SER A 174 -12.29 18.01 -23.37
CA SER A 174 -10.92 18.46 -23.12
C SER A 174 -10.66 19.89 -23.63
N THR A 175 -11.48 20.41 -24.53
CA THR A 175 -11.38 21.79 -25.04
C THR A 175 -11.74 22.86 -24.01
N LYS A 176 -12.45 22.52 -22.92
CA LYS A 176 -12.82 23.47 -21.86
C LYS A 176 -11.65 23.74 -20.89
N PHE A 177 -11.12 22.71 -20.24
CA PHE A 177 -10.06 22.84 -19.24
C PHE A 177 -8.76 22.08 -19.56
N GLY A 178 -8.67 21.33 -20.65
CA GLY A 178 -7.46 20.60 -21.04
C GLY A 178 -7.28 19.26 -20.31
N ALA A 179 -6.51 18.35 -20.93
CA ALA A 179 -6.27 17.02 -20.39
C ALA A 179 -5.50 17.01 -19.05
N ASP A 180 -4.63 18.00 -18.85
CA ASP A 180 -3.76 18.07 -17.67
C ASP A 180 -4.30 18.91 -16.52
N SER A 181 -5.39 19.63 -16.74
CA SER A 181 -5.97 20.58 -15.77
C SER A 181 -7.45 20.35 -15.48
N THR A 182 -8.08 19.29 -15.99
CA THR A 182 -9.49 18.99 -15.66
C THR A 182 -9.61 18.10 -14.42
N TYR A 183 -10.41 18.54 -13.45
CA TYR A 183 -10.79 17.77 -12.26
C TYR A 183 -12.30 17.62 -12.17
N LEU A 184 -12.75 16.46 -11.69
CA LEU A 184 -14.13 16.16 -11.35
C LEU A 184 -14.30 16.24 -9.83
N HIS A 185 -15.11 17.17 -9.36
CA HIS A 185 -15.52 17.25 -7.96
C HIS A 185 -16.95 16.73 -7.86
N TRP A 186 -17.14 15.62 -7.14
CA TRP A 186 -18.42 14.91 -7.12
C TRP A 186 -18.77 14.30 -5.75
N ARG A 187 -20.02 13.86 -5.62
CA ARG A 187 -20.58 13.00 -4.55
C ARG A 187 -21.72 12.13 -5.08
N PHE A 188 -22.16 11.13 -4.32
CA PHE A 188 -23.47 10.51 -4.55
C PHE A 188 -24.60 11.45 -4.10
N ALA A 189 -25.68 11.51 -4.90
CA ALA A 189 -26.77 12.48 -4.73
C ALA A 189 -27.66 12.20 -3.50
N ASP A 190 -27.68 10.97 -3.01
CA ASP A 190 -28.43 10.49 -1.85
C ASP A 190 -27.72 10.78 -0.51
N GLY A 191 -27.00 11.91 -0.43
CA GLY A 191 -26.31 12.35 0.79
C GLY A 191 -24.86 11.90 0.92
N GLY A 192 -24.21 11.52 -0.19
CA GLY A 192 -22.78 11.20 -0.21
C GLY A 192 -21.89 12.39 0.18
N THR A 193 -20.66 12.09 0.59
CA THR A 193 -19.64 13.11 0.88
C THR A 193 -19.00 13.60 -0.41
N TRP A 194 -18.79 14.91 -0.51
CA TRP A 194 -18.02 15.51 -1.60
C TRP A 194 -16.55 15.08 -1.53
N THR A 195 -15.97 14.78 -2.70
CA THR A 195 -14.51 14.71 -2.86
C THR A 195 -13.82 15.97 -2.32
N THR A 196 -12.59 15.87 -1.81
CA THR A 196 -11.85 17.08 -1.39
C THR A 196 -11.50 17.94 -2.61
N ALA A 197 -11.79 19.24 -2.58
CA ALA A 197 -11.45 20.16 -3.67
C ALA A 197 -9.93 20.12 -3.98
N PRO A 198 -9.51 20.11 -5.26
CA PRO A 198 -10.30 20.36 -6.47
C PRO A 198 -11.08 19.15 -7.01
N GLY A 199 -11.09 18.02 -6.31
CA GLY A 199 -11.69 16.78 -6.76
C GLY A 199 -10.64 15.82 -7.34
N VAL A 200 -11.11 14.85 -8.13
CA VAL A 200 -10.24 13.83 -8.75
C VAL A 200 -9.80 14.29 -10.14
N LYS A 201 -8.53 14.09 -10.47
CA LYS A 201 -8.00 14.45 -11.80
C LYS A 201 -8.58 13.53 -12.87
N MET A 202 -9.13 14.11 -13.94
CA MET A 202 -9.60 13.34 -15.10
C MET A 202 -8.42 13.06 -16.04
N THR A 203 -8.49 11.97 -16.79
CA THR A 203 -7.44 11.56 -17.74
C THR A 203 -7.97 11.54 -19.16
N ALA A 204 -7.09 11.64 -20.17
CA ALA A 204 -7.50 11.54 -21.57
C ALA A 204 -8.22 10.21 -21.84
N ALA A 205 -9.41 10.28 -22.45
CA ALA A 205 -10.25 9.12 -22.74
C ALA A 205 -10.17 8.74 -24.22
N CYS A 206 -10.57 9.66 -25.08
CA CYS A 206 -10.47 9.57 -26.53
C CYS A 206 -10.36 10.99 -27.10
N SER A 207 -10.19 11.12 -28.42
CA SER A 207 -10.01 12.42 -29.06
C SER A 207 -11.13 13.38 -28.67
N GLY A 208 -10.76 14.50 -28.03
CA GLY A 208 -11.68 15.55 -27.59
C GLY A 208 -12.21 15.41 -26.17
N TYR A 209 -12.03 14.28 -25.47
CA TYR A 209 -12.59 14.05 -24.14
C TYR A 209 -11.56 13.59 -23.09
N VAL A 210 -11.76 14.06 -21.87
CA VAL A 210 -11.21 13.43 -20.65
C VAL A 210 -12.30 12.63 -19.94
N SER A 211 -11.93 11.63 -19.15
CA SER A 211 -12.87 10.85 -18.35
C SER A 211 -12.37 10.57 -16.94
N TYR A 212 -13.32 10.24 -16.06
CA TYR A 212 -13.06 9.56 -14.80
C TYR A 212 -14.16 8.52 -14.56
N ALA A 213 -13.77 7.31 -14.18
CA ALA A 213 -14.69 6.24 -13.84
C ALA A 213 -14.95 6.23 -12.33
N ILE A 214 -16.20 6.44 -11.94
CA ILE A 214 -16.65 6.34 -10.56
C ILE A 214 -17.11 4.89 -10.33
N GLU A 215 -16.58 4.26 -9.30
CA GLU A 215 -17.12 3.00 -8.78
C GLU A 215 -18.56 3.22 -8.33
N ASN A 216 -19.52 2.55 -8.98
CA ASN A 216 -20.93 2.76 -8.74
C ASN A 216 -21.75 1.47 -8.98
N PRO A 217 -21.49 0.41 -8.20
CA PRO A 217 -22.09 -0.90 -8.42
C PRO A 217 -23.62 -0.90 -8.28
N ASP A 218 -24.16 0.05 -7.53
CA ASP A 218 -25.60 0.20 -7.27
C ASP A 218 -26.29 1.14 -8.28
N GLY A 219 -25.58 1.69 -9.27
CA GLY A 219 -26.14 2.60 -10.28
C GLY A 219 -26.72 3.89 -9.69
N ARG A 220 -26.18 4.36 -8.55
CA ARG A 220 -26.67 5.54 -7.82
C ARG A 220 -26.50 6.81 -8.64
N SER A 221 -27.39 7.77 -8.44
CA SER A 221 -27.23 9.11 -9.01
C SER A 221 -26.03 9.83 -8.37
N ILE A 222 -25.31 10.58 -9.18
CA ILE A 222 -24.19 11.43 -8.77
C ILE A 222 -24.56 12.91 -8.90
N GLU A 223 -23.98 13.73 -8.03
CA GLU A 223 -23.90 15.19 -8.19
C GLU A 223 -22.45 15.59 -8.39
N PHE A 224 -22.19 16.48 -9.34
CA PHE A 224 -20.82 16.84 -9.69
C PHE A 224 -20.69 18.22 -10.34
N VAL A 225 -19.46 18.70 -10.39
CA VAL A 225 -19.00 19.90 -11.10
C VAL A 225 -17.56 19.65 -11.59
N PHE A 226 -17.11 20.45 -12.55
CA PHE A 226 -15.71 20.39 -13.02
C PHE A 226 -14.94 21.62 -12.60
N THR A 227 -13.63 21.49 -12.43
CA THR A 227 -12.74 22.62 -12.18
C THR A 227 -11.42 22.48 -12.91
N ASN A 228 -10.79 23.62 -13.22
CA ASN A 228 -9.44 23.65 -13.76
C ASN A 228 -8.34 23.47 -12.67
N GLY A 229 -8.73 23.21 -11.43
CA GLY A 229 -7.83 23.11 -10.27
C GLY A 229 -7.24 24.44 -9.79
N SER A 230 -7.57 25.55 -10.47
CA SER A 230 -7.02 26.89 -10.25
C SER A 230 -8.13 27.95 -10.09
N GLY A 231 -9.26 27.55 -9.49
CA GLY A 231 -10.34 28.47 -9.10
C GLY A 231 -11.43 28.73 -10.14
N GLN A 232 -11.31 28.21 -11.37
CA GLN A 232 -12.42 28.20 -12.33
C GLN A 232 -13.25 26.94 -12.16
N TRP A 233 -14.57 27.10 -12.16
CA TRP A 233 -15.52 26.02 -12.01
C TRP A 233 -16.51 26.03 -13.17
N ASP A 234 -16.80 24.84 -13.69
CA ASP A 234 -17.90 24.60 -14.61
C ASP A 234 -19.05 24.00 -13.80
N ASN A 235 -20.09 24.81 -13.63
CA ASN A 235 -21.30 24.53 -12.89
C ASN A 235 -22.47 24.44 -13.87
N LYS A 236 -23.55 23.78 -13.47
CA LYS A 236 -24.76 23.73 -14.29
C LYS A 236 -25.27 25.16 -14.57
N ASN A 237 -25.57 25.42 -15.83
CA ASN A 237 -25.95 26.70 -16.42
C ASN A 237 -24.94 27.83 -16.18
N GLY A 238 -23.69 27.51 -15.85
CA GLY A 238 -22.68 28.48 -15.44
C GLY A 238 -22.99 29.18 -14.12
N VAL A 239 -23.93 28.67 -13.32
CA VAL A 239 -24.38 29.30 -12.07
C VAL A 239 -23.68 28.67 -10.87
N SER A 240 -22.88 29.47 -10.15
CA SER A 240 -22.23 29.03 -8.91
C SER A 240 -23.24 28.44 -7.93
N GLY A 241 -22.89 27.27 -7.37
CA GLY A 241 -23.75 26.52 -6.45
C GLY A 241 -24.79 25.62 -7.13
N GLN A 242 -24.96 25.69 -8.46
CA GLN A 242 -25.71 24.67 -9.21
C GLN A 242 -24.77 23.55 -9.66
N ASN A 243 -25.17 22.31 -9.40
CA ASN A 243 -24.40 21.12 -9.73
C ASN A 243 -25.08 20.36 -10.87
N TYR A 244 -24.28 19.63 -11.63
CA TYR A 244 -24.78 18.61 -12.55
C TYR A 244 -25.32 17.44 -11.73
N THR A 245 -26.34 16.76 -12.25
CA THR A 245 -26.84 15.50 -11.70
C THR A 245 -26.98 14.48 -12.82
N ALA A 246 -26.52 13.25 -12.60
CA ALA A 246 -26.59 12.19 -13.60
C ALA A 246 -26.69 10.80 -12.98
N THR A 247 -27.14 9.83 -13.76
CA THR A 247 -27.16 8.40 -13.41
C THR A 247 -26.86 7.57 -14.67
N GLY A 248 -26.44 6.32 -14.48
CA GLY A 248 -26.13 5.40 -15.57
C GLY A 248 -24.64 5.15 -15.76
N ALA A 249 -24.32 4.24 -16.69
CA ALA A 249 -22.96 3.76 -16.91
C ALA A 249 -22.04 4.77 -17.62
N SER A 250 -22.62 5.64 -18.45
CA SER A 250 -21.89 6.68 -19.18
C SER A 250 -22.63 8.01 -19.05
N VAL A 251 -21.87 9.05 -18.71
CA VAL A 251 -22.35 10.43 -18.55
C VAL A 251 -21.47 11.31 -19.41
N VAL A 252 -21.98 11.77 -20.56
CA VAL A 252 -21.24 12.59 -21.52
C VAL A 252 -21.70 14.03 -21.44
N VAL A 253 -20.86 14.87 -20.86
CA VAL A 253 -21.11 16.32 -20.78
C VAL A 253 -20.62 16.96 -22.08
N THR A 254 -21.44 17.84 -22.66
CA THR A 254 -21.12 18.53 -23.92
C THR A 254 -21.11 20.04 -23.74
N ASP A 255 -21.99 20.56 -22.89
CA ASP A 255 -22.10 21.96 -22.52
C ASP A 255 -22.40 22.09 -21.02
N ASP A 256 -22.77 23.28 -20.58
CA ASP A 256 -23.13 23.57 -19.20
C ASP A 256 -24.63 23.45 -18.90
N SER A 257 -25.49 23.08 -19.85
CA SER A 257 -26.95 23.05 -19.66
C SER A 257 -27.43 22.07 -18.57
N GLY A 258 -26.57 21.14 -18.16
CA GLY A 258 -26.89 20.04 -17.26
C GLY A 258 -27.45 18.81 -17.97
N ASN A 259 -27.66 18.87 -19.28
CA ASN A 259 -27.98 17.71 -20.10
C ASN A 259 -26.72 16.86 -20.31
N TYR A 260 -26.88 15.54 -20.39
CA TYR A 260 -25.80 14.61 -20.65
C TYR A 260 -26.22 13.52 -21.64
N GLY A 261 -25.28 13.06 -22.44
CA GLY A 261 -25.43 11.86 -23.26
C GLY A 261 -25.13 10.59 -22.48
N THR A 262 -25.73 9.47 -22.89
CA THR A 262 -25.53 8.16 -22.25
C THR A 262 -24.76 7.17 -23.11
N ALA A 263 -24.45 7.53 -24.35
CA ALA A 263 -23.55 6.77 -25.22
C ALA A 263 -22.12 7.29 -25.05
N ALA A 264 -21.17 6.41 -24.70
CA ALA A 264 -19.77 6.79 -24.59
C ALA A 264 -19.27 7.41 -25.90
N PRO A 265 -18.51 8.51 -25.86
CA PRO A 265 -18.07 9.22 -27.07
C PRO A 265 -16.92 8.48 -27.78
N CYS A 266 -16.34 7.48 -27.12
CA CYS A 266 -15.26 6.68 -27.66
C CYS A 266 -15.84 5.48 -28.42
N THR A 267 -15.77 5.52 -29.75
CA THR A 267 -16.07 4.36 -30.59
C THR A 267 -14.98 3.31 -30.38
N VAL A 268 -15.36 2.08 -30.03
CA VAL A 268 -14.48 0.91 -30.12
C VAL A 268 -14.12 0.60 -31.56
#